data_AF-A0A1F6GFS6-F1
#
_entry.id   AF-A0A1F6GFS6-F1
#
_cell.length_a   1.000
_cell.length_b   1.000
_cell.length_c   1.000
_cell.angle_alpha   90.00
_cell.angle_beta   90.00
_cell.angle_gamma   90.00
#
_symmetry.space_group_name_H-M   'P 1'
#
loop_
_entity.id
_entity.type
_entity.pdbx_description
1 polymer ?
#
loop_
_entity_poly.entity_id
_entity_poly.type
_entity_poly.pdbx_seq_one_letter_code
_entity_poly.pdbx_strand_id
1 'polypeptide(L)'
;MGPAIFIGSKMKPTRAFFILLLLLLGISLSGCKDTKATHDAGLLETCKYALDQSLWDDAITACSLVLTDDGYHLTAQAYMGRADASLFTILSNLSGSGGMAALINGLPTATQAKDYLLALDLLLGSIKKPDQSVYLEGLLLSSMLVLKETTALLSLEVDAAGNVTHCASSGSISSCSFNFALDQGTFSSTDVVAGEIPVSLTFSGMGTTFYTGVCGHSTSESHTTKVVDATSDLANGSGGYYPLKITEKMTVNGCTVQSNSPLYYNKVASENLTTSITGLDKLNFYSKMDTGNNYTQTITKGVQTATSINVCNSDAIPVTAASDGKLNDCEILYFMQNLSL
;
A
#
# COMPACT_ATOMS: atom_id res chain seq x y z
N MET A 1 32.48 87.86 31.49
CA MET A 1 33.74 87.10 31.68
C MET A 1 33.48 86.05 32.73
N GLY A 2 33.14 84.83 32.33
CA GLY A 2 32.92 83.69 33.23
C GLY A 2 33.95 82.59 32.92
N PRO A 3 34.49 81.88 33.92
CA PRO A 3 35.57 80.93 33.70
C PRO A 3 35.03 79.61 33.13
N ALA A 4 35.87 79.01 32.28
CA ALA A 4 35.67 77.73 31.63
C ALA A 4 35.73 76.55 32.62
N ILE A 5 34.82 75.58 32.45
CA ILE A 5 34.90 74.27 33.09
C ILE A 5 35.54 73.30 32.08
N PHE A 6 36.73 72.82 32.42
CA PHE A 6 37.43 71.76 31.70
C PHE A 6 36.73 70.41 31.89
N ILE A 7 36.33 69.78 30.80
CA ILE A 7 36.08 68.32 30.74
C ILE A 7 37.42 67.67 30.38
N GLY A 8 37.88 66.70 31.17
CA GLY A 8 39.09 65.98 30.81
C GLY A 8 39.59 64.97 31.85
N SER A 9 38.72 64.14 32.42
CA SER A 9 39.20 62.99 33.19
C SER A 9 39.29 61.78 32.26
N LYS A 10 40.49 61.52 31.74
CA LYS A 10 40.84 60.25 31.09
C LYS A 10 40.73 59.15 32.15
N MET A 11 39.59 58.47 32.24
CA MET A 11 39.49 57.22 32.99
C MET A 11 40.36 56.19 32.26
N LYS A 12 41.55 55.93 32.81
CA LYS A 12 42.32 54.73 32.45
C LYS A 12 41.47 53.53 32.85
N PRO A 13 41.13 52.60 31.94
CA PRO A 13 40.48 51.36 32.34
C PRO A 13 41.44 50.66 33.30
N THR A 14 41.06 50.61 34.58
CA THR A 14 41.81 49.90 35.60
C THR A 14 41.83 48.43 35.20
N ARG A 15 42.98 47.76 35.37
CA ARG A 15 43.12 46.31 35.10
C ARG A 15 42.00 45.47 35.73
N ALA A 16 41.46 45.94 36.87
CA ALA A 16 40.30 45.36 37.53
C ALA A 16 39.01 45.35 36.67
N PHE A 17 38.76 46.40 35.89
CA PHE A 17 37.58 46.46 35.00
C PHE A 17 37.72 45.50 33.81
N PHE A 18 38.95 45.35 33.28
CA PHE A 18 39.25 44.40 32.20
C PHE A 18 39.15 42.95 32.68
N ILE A 19 39.64 42.66 33.90
CA ILE A 19 39.51 41.34 34.53
C ILE A 19 38.04 41.02 34.83
N LEU A 20 37.26 41.99 35.33
CA LEU A 20 35.83 41.80 35.59
C LEU A 20 35.05 41.55 34.29
N LEU A 21 35.39 42.27 33.21
CA LEU A 21 34.80 42.06 31.89
C LEU A 21 35.16 40.67 31.33
N LEU A 22 36.41 40.24 31.44
CA LEU A 22 36.86 38.89 31.05
C LEU A 22 36.22 37.79 31.91
N LEU A 23 35.97 38.06 33.20
CA LEU A 23 35.29 37.14 34.10
C LEU A 23 33.81 37.04 33.76
N LEU A 24 33.15 38.17 33.46
CA LEU A 24 31.77 38.21 32.95
C LEU A 24 31.65 37.52 31.57
N LEU A 25 32.61 37.73 30.68
CA LEU A 25 32.70 37.03 29.39
C LEU A 25 32.95 35.53 29.59
N GLY A 26 33.79 35.17 30.55
CA GLY A 26 34.08 33.78 30.90
C GLY A 26 32.86 33.08 31.51
N ILE A 27 32.08 33.77 32.33
CA ILE A 27 30.83 33.28 32.92
C ILE A 27 29.72 33.19 31.86
N SER A 28 29.63 34.14 30.92
CA SER A 28 28.66 34.06 29.83
C SER A 28 29.01 32.99 28.79
N LEU A 29 30.30 32.72 28.54
CA LEU A 29 30.77 31.63 27.68
C LEU A 29 30.67 30.24 28.34
N SER A 30 30.75 30.16 29.68
CA SER A 30 30.58 28.89 30.41
C SER A 30 29.13 28.60 30.83
N GLY A 31 28.24 29.59 30.74
CA GLY A 31 26.79 29.46 30.95
C GLY A 31 26.01 28.87 29.78
N CYS A 32 26.55 28.94 28.54
CA CYS A 32 26.03 28.20 27.39
C CYS A 32 26.62 26.77 27.36
N LYS A 33 26.45 26.01 28.44
CA LYS A 33 26.57 24.55 28.31
C LYS A 33 25.29 24.08 27.65
N ASP A 34 25.40 23.70 26.38
CA ASP A 34 24.35 22.97 25.69
C ASP A 34 24.12 21.66 26.46
N THR A 35 23.12 21.69 27.33
CA THR A 35 22.68 20.49 28.04
C THR A 35 21.94 19.64 27.05
N LYS A 36 21.95 18.31 27.24
CA LYS A 36 21.17 17.40 26.39
C LYS A 36 19.70 17.86 26.25
N ALA A 37 19.09 18.35 27.33
CA ALA A 37 17.72 18.85 27.29
C ALA A 37 17.53 20.13 26.46
N THR A 38 18.47 21.09 26.52
CA THR A 38 18.41 22.31 25.70
C THR A 38 18.72 22.03 24.23
N HIS A 39 19.60 21.08 23.96
CA HIS A 39 19.91 20.60 22.63
C HIS A 39 18.69 19.94 21.98
N ASP A 40 18.09 18.97 22.68
CA ASP A 40 16.91 18.23 22.22
C ASP A 40 15.71 19.18 22.01
N ALA A 41 15.54 20.18 22.88
CA ALA A 41 14.51 21.22 22.71
C ALA A 41 14.77 22.12 21.49
N GLY A 42 16.03 22.50 21.23
CA GLY A 42 16.40 23.27 20.05
C GLY A 42 16.15 22.50 18.74
N LEU A 43 16.43 21.19 18.72
CA LEU A 43 16.12 20.32 17.58
C LEU A 43 14.61 20.25 17.34
N LEU A 44 13.81 20.09 18.40
CA LEU A 44 12.35 20.04 18.29
C LEU A 44 11.76 21.37 17.76
N GLU A 45 12.23 22.51 18.25
CA GLU A 45 11.75 23.81 17.75
C GLU A 45 12.18 24.07 16.30
N THR A 46 13.38 23.63 15.91
CA THR A 46 13.83 23.70 14.50
C THR A 46 12.94 22.84 13.59
N CYS A 47 12.60 21.64 14.03
CA CYS A 47 11.67 20.73 13.35
C CYS A 47 10.29 21.37 13.17
N LYS A 48 9.68 21.89 14.25
CA LYS A 48 8.37 22.56 14.19
C LYS A 48 8.37 23.78 13.27
N TYR A 49 9.42 24.61 13.35
CA TYR A 49 9.56 25.76 12.47
C TYR A 49 9.59 25.35 10.99
N ALA A 50 10.35 24.33 10.63
CA ALA A 50 10.41 23.84 9.25
C ALA A 50 9.06 23.27 8.77
N LEU A 51 8.33 22.56 9.64
CA LEU A 51 6.97 22.10 9.38
C LEU A 51 6.00 23.27 9.13
N ASP A 52 5.99 24.26 10.01
CA ASP A 52 5.12 25.44 9.90
C ASP A 52 5.39 26.25 8.63
N GLN A 53 6.65 26.29 8.18
CA GLN A 53 7.06 26.96 6.94
C GLN A 53 6.88 26.09 5.68
N SER A 54 6.37 24.86 5.82
CA SER A 54 6.22 23.91 4.70
C SER A 54 7.54 23.61 3.97
N LEU A 55 8.67 23.70 4.68
CA LEU A 55 9.99 23.38 4.16
C LEU A 55 10.25 21.88 4.32
N TRP A 56 9.56 21.06 3.52
CA TRP A 56 9.42 19.63 3.81
C TRP A 56 10.73 18.85 3.91
N ASP A 57 11.71 19.12 3.04
CA ASP A 57 13.01 18.43 3.10
C ASP A 57 13.83 18.84 4.33
N ASP A 58 13.77 20.12 4.71
CA ASP A 58 14.39 20.63 5.92
C ASP A 58 13.69 20.08 7.17
N ALA A 59 12.35 19.98 7.13
CA ALA A 59 11.53 19.40 8.19
C ALA A 59 11.85 17.92 8.40
N ILE A 60 11.90 17.12 7.33
CA ILE A 60 12.32 15.71 7.39
C ILE A 60 13.70 15.60 8.04
N THR A 61 14.65 16.42 7.60
CA THR A 61 16.02 16.41 8.14
C THR A 61 16.03 16.76 9.62
N ALA A 62 15.43 17.89 10.01
CA ALA A 62 15.43 18.38 11.38
C ALA A 62 14.66 17.46 12.34
N CYS A 63 13.46 17.02 11.96
CA CYS A 63 12.62 16.16 12.80
C CYS A 63 13.23 14.76 12.98
N SER A 64 13.92 14.21 11.97
CA SER A 64 14.56 12.89 12.08
C SER A 64 15.66 12.81 13.13
N LEU A 65 16.21 13.97 13.56
CA LEU A 65 17.19 14.06 14.64
C LEU A 65 16.55 13.97 16.03
N VAL A 66 15.23 14.15 16.13
CA VAL A 66 14.47 14.07 17.37
C VAL A 66 14.04 12.61 17.59
N LEU A 67 14.89 11.81 18.26
CA LEU A 67 14.69 10.36 18.44
C LEU A 67 13.69 10.02 19.57
N THR A 68 12.47 10.56 19.45
CA THR A 68 11.34 10.35 20.38
C THR A 68 10.08 10.04 19.58
N ASP A 69 9.04 9.49 20.23
CA ASP A 69 7.74 9.22 19.58
C ASP A 69 7.16 10.47 18.90
N ASP A 70 7.20 11.63 19.56
CA ASP A 70 6.79 12.92 18.99
C ASP A 70 7.64 13.29 17.77
N GLY A 71 8.96 13.09 17.84
CA GLY A 71 9.86 13.37 16.72
C GLY A 71 9.57 12.48 15.52
N TYR A 72 9.34 11.18 15.73
CA TYR A 72 8.94 10.25 14.67
C TYR A 72 7.59 10.63 14.05
N HIS A 73 6.62 11.04 14.87
CA HIS A 73 5.32 11.53 14.37
C HIS A 73 5.50 12.79 13.51
N LEU A 74 6.29 13.75 13.94
CA LEU A 74 6.58 14.97 13.19
C LEU A 74 7.36 14.70 11.90
N THR A 75 8.32 13.76 11.91
CA THR A 75 8.99 13.32 10.68
C THR A 75 8.00 12.66 9.72
N ALA A 76 7.07 11.83 10.23
CA ALA A 76 6.02 11.22 9.41
C ALA A 76 5.12 12.29 8.78
N GLN A 77 4.69 13.29 9.56
CA GLN A 77 3.92 14.43 9.06
C GLN A 77 4.68 15.22 7.99
N ALA A 78 6.00 15.36 8.12
CA ALA A 78 6.82 16.01 7.09
C ALA A 78 6.83 15.22 5.77
N TYR A 79 6.95 13.89 5.82
CA TYR A 79 6.82 13.03 4.65
C TYR A 79 5.42 13.10 4.02
N MET A 80 4.37 13.08 4.86
CA MET A 80 2.99 13.26 4.40
C MET A 80 2.78 14.61 3.73
N GLY A 81 3.28 15.70 4.33
CA GLY A 81 3.23 17.06 3.79
C GLY A 81 3.96 17.19 2.46
N ARG A 82 5.16 16.59 2.34
CA ARG A 82 5.90 16.55 1.06
C ARG A 82 5.13 15.84 -0.04
N ALA A 83 4.32 14.87 0.33
CA ALA A 83 3.49 14.10 -0.57
C ALA A 83 2.08 14.70 -0.77
N ASP A 84 1.84 15.93 -0.30
CA ASP A 84 0.55 16.64 -0.34
C ASP A 84 -0.60 15.88 0.34
N ALA A 85 -0.27 15.06 1.33
CA ALA A 85 -1.21 14.23 2.07
C ALA A 85 -1.58 14.89 3.40
N SER A 86 -2.68 15.63 3.43
CA SER A 86 -3.26 16.05 4.70
C SER A 86 -4.36 15.08 5.14
N LEU A 87 -4.40 14.75 6.45
CA LEU A 87 -5.47 13.93 7.03
C LEU A 87 -6.85 14.50 6.71
N PHE A 88 -6.96 15.83 6.71
CA PHE A 88 -8.17 16.55 6.34
C PHE A 88 -8.58 16.28 4.89
N THR A 89 -7.64 16.31 3.95
CA THR A 89 -7.90 16.01 2.53
C THR A 89 -8.43 14.58 2.38
N ILE A 90 -7.81 13.61 3.05
CA ILE A 90 -8.18 12.20 2.94
C ILE A 90 -9.56 11.96 3.58
N LEU A 91 -9.81 12.49 4.78
CA LEU A 91 -11.10 12.37 5.47
C LEU A 91 -12.22 13.14 4.77
N SER A 92 -11.92 14.31 4.18
CA SER A 92 -12.86 15.06 3.35
C SER A 92 -13.27 14.27 2.11
N ASN A 93 -12.32 13.58 1.47
CA ASN A 93 -12.63 12.71 0.33
C ASN A 93 -13.50 11.53 0.74
N LEU A 94 -13.38 11.03 1.98
CA LEU A 94 -14.21 9.92 2.50
C LEU A 94 -15.62 10.36 2.92
N SER A 95 -15.80 11.60 3.36
CA SER A 95 -17.04 12.11 3.93
C SER A 95 -17.98 12.70 2.87
N GLY A 96 -18.63 11.83 2.09
CA GLY A 96 -19.66 12.25 1.13
C GLY A 96 -20.27 11.11 0.31
N SER A 97 -21.44 11.35 -0.30
CA SER A 97 -21.97 10.46 -1.34
C SER A 97 -21.00 10.48 -2.54
N GLY A 98 -20.35 9.36 -2.83
CA GLY A 98 -19.29 9.26 -3.84
C GLY A 98 -17.85 9.37 -3.30
N GLY A 99 -17.64 9.32 -1.99
CA GLY A 99 -16.31 9.51 -1.40
C GLY A 99 -15.23 8.51 -1.87
N MET A 100 -15.63 7.30 -2.28
CA MET A 100 -14.70 6.33 -2.86
C MET A 100 -14.12 6.78 -4.21
N ALA A 101 -14.93 7.45 -5.05
CA ALA A 101 -14.46 8.05 -6.30
C ALA A 101 -13.44 9.16 -6.03
N ALA A 102 -13.67 9.99 -5.01
CA ALA A 102 -12.74 11.04 -4.61
C ALA A 102 -11.42 10.46 -4.07
N LEU A 103 -11.48 9.36 -3.30
CA LEU A 103 -10.30 8.65 -2.81
C LEU A 103 -9.48 8.05 -3.95
N ILE A 104 -10.13 7.42 -4.94
CA ILE A 104 -9.46 6.83 -6.12
C ILE A 104 -8.83 7.91 -7.01
N ASN A 105 -9.49 9.06 -7.19
CA ASN A 105 -8.92 10.20 -7.92
C ASN A 105 -7.75 10.86 -7.16
N GLY A 106 -7.67 10.67 -5.84
CA GLY A 106 -6.61 11.21 -4.97
C GLY A 106 -5.48 10.23 -4.69
N LEU A 107 -5.36 9.13 -5.44
CA LEU A 107 -4.31 8.12 -5.19
C LEU A 107 -2.91 8.69 -5.42
N PRO A 108 -1.92 8.26 -4.61
CA PRO A 108 -0.58 8.82 -4.68
C PRO A 108 0.13 8.40 -5.98
N THR A 109 0.90 9.31 -6.55
CA THR A 109 1.89 8.98 -7.58
C THR A 109 2.99 8.06 -7.04
N ALA A 110 3.84 7.51 -7.92
CA ALA A 110 4.94 6.65 -7.51
C ALA A 110 5.90 7.33 -6.50
N THR A 111 6.16 8.63 -6.66
CA THR A 111 7.00 9.40 -5.73
C THR A 111 6.30 9.60 -4.39
N GLN A 112 5.03 10.00 -4.40
CA GLN A 112 4.23 10.19 -3.17
C GLN A 112 4.07 8.87 -2.40
N ALA A 113 3.91 7.75 -3.10
CA ALA A 113 3.78 6.43 -2.49
C ALA A 113 5.01 6.04 -1.65
N LYS A 114 6.21 6.45 -2.08
CA LYS A 114 7.44 6.23 -1.30
C LYS A 114 7.41 7.00 0.01
N ASP A 115 6.96 8.25 -0.01
CA ASP A 115 6.87 9.10 1.17
C ASP A 115 5.79 8.60 2.14
N TYR A 116 4.67 8.09 1.62
CA TYR A 116 3.64 7.45 2.44
C TYR A 116 4.19 6.21 3.16
N LEU A 117 4.98 5.40 2.47
CA LEU A 117 5.58 4.20 3.07
C LEU A 117 6.59 4.58 4.17
N LEU A 118 7.41 5.62 3.95
CA LEU A 118 8.32 6.14 4.97
C LEU A 118 7.57 6.71 6.18
N ALA A 119 6.46 7.43 5.94
CA ALA A 119 5.59 7.90 7.00
C ALA A 119 4.98 6.75 7.81
N LEU A 120 4.49 5.70 7.15
CA LEU A 120 3.94 4.51 7.81
C LEU A 120 4.97 3.79 8.69
N ASP A 121 6.21 3.65 8.21
CA ASP A 121 7.31 3.03 8.97
C ASP A 121 7.65 3.81 10.24
N LEU A 122 7.55 5.13 10.19
CA LEU A 122 7.69 5.98 11.38
C LEU A 122 6.50 5.84 12.32
N LEU A 123 5.27 6.00 11.80
CA LEU A 123 4.03 5.99 12.59
C LEU A 123 3.79 4.67 13.31
N LEU A 124 3.98 3.54 12.62
CA LEU A 124 3.59 2.22 13.11
C LEU A 124 4.77 1.27 13.34
N GLY A 125 5.96 1.59 12.80
CA GLY A 125 7.18 0.82 13.01
C GLY A 125 8.13 1.41 14.06
N SER A 126 8.14 2.73 14.25
CA SER A 126 9.11 3.42 15.11
C SER A 126 8.52 3.98 16.42
N ILE A 127 7.29 4.49 16.39
CA ILE A 127 6.59 4.99 17.57
C ILE A 127 6.28 3.84 18.53
N LYS A 128 6.74 3.94 19.77
CA LYS A 128 6.56 2.86 20.76
C LYS A 128 5.15 2.81 21.33
N LYS A 129 4.48 3.96 21.41
CA LYS A 129 3.11 4.08 21.95
C LYS A 129 2.24 4.90 20.99
N PRO A 130 1.80 4.32 19.87
CA PRO A 130 0.90 5.00 18.96
C PRO A 130 -0.40 5.34 19.67
N ASP A 131 -0.89 6.57 19.48
CA ASP A 131 -2.21 6.97 19.92
C ASP A 131 -3.26 6.76 18.81
N GLN A 132 -4.51 7.12 19.09
CA GLN A 132 -5.60 6.93 18.13
C GLN A 132 -5.45 7.79 16.86
N SER A 133 -4.80 8.95 16.94
CA SER A 133 -4.48 9.76 15.75
C SER A 133 -3.46 9.06 14.87
N VAL A 134 -2.39 8.50 15.46
CA VAL A 134 -1.36 7.75 14.73
C VAL A 134 -1.97 6.51 14.07
N TYR A 135 -2.86 5.78 14.75
CA TYR A 135 -3.57 4.65 14.13
C TYR A 135 -4.50 5.09 13.00
N LEU A 136 -5.18 6.24 13.13
CA LEU A 136 -6.02 6.77 12.05
C LEU A 136 -5.17 7.16 10.83
N GLU A 137 -4.07 7.89 11.04
CA GLU A 137 -3.09 8.22 9.98
C GLU A 137 -2.56 6.96 9.30
N GLY A 138 -2.18 5.96 10.10
CA GLY A 138 -1.74 4.66 9.64
C GLY A 138 -2.78 3.95 8.77
N LEU A 139 -4.05 3.93 9.21
CA LEU A 139 -5.14 3.32 8.46
C LEU A 139 -5.34 4.01 7.11
N LEU A 140 -5.37 5.34 7.09
CA LEU A 140 -5.63 6.13 5.88
C LEU A 140 -4.48 5.99 4.86
N LEU A 141 -3.23 6.17 5.28
CA LEU A 141 -2.08 6.07 4.38
C LEU A 141 -1.89 4.65 3.84
N SER A 142 -2.01 3.63 4.69
CA SER A 142 -1.91 2.24 4.26
C SER A 142 -3.00 1.89 3.24
N SER A 143 -4.22 2.37 3.48
CA SER A 143 -5.36 2.17 2.57
C SER A 143 -5.14 2.82 1.20
N MET A 144 -4.58 4.03 1.16
CA MET A 144 -4.27 4.70 -0.11
C MET A 144 -3.20 3.95 -0.91
N LEU A 145 -2.19 3.38 -0.24
CA LEU A 145 -1.18 2.55 -0.91
C LEU A 145 -1.77 1.24 -1.43
N VAL A 146 -2.61 0.56 -0.64
CA VAL A 146 -3.30 -0.67 -1.08
C VAL A 146 -4.22 -0.38 -2.26
N LEU A 147 -5.01 0.70 -2.21
CA LEU A 147 -5.90 1.11 -3.31
C LEU A 147 -5.13 1.49 -4.57
N LYS A 148 -3.97 2.14 -4.45
CA LYS A 148 -3.08 2.45 -5.58
C LYS A 148 -2.71 1.18 -6.33
N GLU A 149 -2.21 0.16 -5.63
CA GLU A 149 -1.82 -1.10 -6.24
C GLU A 149 -3.04 -1.84 -6.82
N THR A 150 -4.16 -1.85 -6.10
CA THR A 150 -5.41 -2.49 -6.51
C THR A 150 -5.97 -1.86 -7.79
N THR A 151 -5.99 -0.53 -7.88
CA THR A 151 -6.48 0.22 -9.06
C THR A 151 -5.57 0.03 -10.26
N ALA A 152 -4.25 0.15 -10.05
CA ALA A 152 -3.26 0.00 -11.12
C ALA A 152 -3.26 -1.42 -11.71
N LEU A 153 -3.48 -2.42 -10.86
CA LEU A 153 -3.44 -3.81 -11.28
C LEU A 153 -4.75 -4.25 -11.92
N LEU A 154 -5.89 -3.95 -11.30
CA LEU A 154 -7.17 -4.59 -11.62
C LEU A 154 -8.02 -3.76 -12.58
N SER A 155 -7.49 -2.61 -13.05
CA SER A 155 -8.24 -1.61 -13.83
C SER A 155 -9.58 -1.31 -13.18
N LEU A 156 -9.57 -1.12 -11.85
CA LEU A 156 -10.77 -0.76 -11.10
C LEU A 156 -11.24 0.61 -11.57
N GLU A 157 -12.46 0.67 -12.08
CA GLU A 157 -13.14 1.92 -12.37
C GLU A 157 -14.19 2.18 -11.29
N VAL A 158 -14.63 3.43 -11.17
CA VAL A 158 -15.74 3.79 -10.29
C VAL A 158 -16.90 4.22 -11.15
N ASP A 159 -18.05 3.58 -10.98
CA ASP A 159 -19.26 3.99 -11.69
C ASP A 159 -19.76 5.36 -11.20
N ALA A 160 -20.72 5.93 -11.92
CA ALA A 160 -21.30 7.23 -11.58
C ALA A 160 -22.02 7.26 -10.21
N ALA A 161 -22.29 6.10 -9.60
CA ALA A 161 -22.89 5.97 -8.27
C ALA A 161 -21.84 5.80 -7.16
N GLY A 162 -20.55 5.73 -7.50
CA GLY A 162 -19.46 5.56 -6.54
C GLY A 162 -19.12 4.10 -6.24
N ASN A 163 -19.71 3.13 -6.96
CA ASN A 163 -19.37 1.73 -6.79
C ASN A 163 -18.10 1.41 -7.58
N VAL A 164 -17.23 0.60 -7.00
CA VAL A 164 -16.05 0.09 -7.69
C VAL A 164 -16.47 -0.99 -8.67
N THR A 165 -16.29 -0.75 -9.97
CA THR A 165 -16.53 -1.72 -11.04
C THR A 165 -15.24 -2.42 -11.43
N HIS A 166 -15.32 -3.73 -11.60
CA HIS A 166 -14.19 -4.54 -12.00
C HIS A 166 -14.00 -4.45 -13.52
N CYS A 167 -12.82 -4.00 -13.94
CA CYS A 167 -12.26 -4.21 -15.26
C CYS A 167 -12.89 -3.35 -16.37
N ALA A 168 -12.05 -2.43 -16.87
CA ALA A 168 -12.40 -1.46 -17.90
C ALA A 168 -13.12 -2.14 -19.08
N SER A 169 -14.31 -1.62 -19.39
CA SER A 169 -15.31 -2.15 -20.33
C SER A 169 -16.02 -3.46 -19.89
N SER A 170 -17.32 -3.33 -19.61
CA SER A 170 -18.35 -4.38 -19.45
C SER A 170 -18.47 -5.17 -18.14
N GLY A 171 -17.61 -4.96 -17.13
CA GLY A 171 -17.84 -5.54 -15.79
C GLY A 171 -17.66 -7.07 -15.70
N SER A 172 -17.05 -7.69 -16.71
CA SER A 172 -16.75 -9.13 -16.74
C SER A 172 -15.28 -9.35 -16.41
N ILE A 173 -14.96 -10.37 -15.62
CA ILE A 173 -13.57 -10.74 -15.27
C ILE A 173 -12.68 -11.01 -16.50
N SER A 174 -13.30 -11.30 -17.65
CA SER A 174 -12.61 -11.53 -18.92
C SER A 174 -12.02 -10.26 -19.56
N SER A 175 -12.40 -9.06 -19.11
CA SER A 175 -11.83 -7.78 -19.54
C SER A 175 -10.76 -7.24 -18.59
N CYS A 176 -10.42 -7.99 -17.54
CA CYS A 176 -9.36 -7.62 -16.61
C CYS A 176 -7.96 -7.77 -17.26
N SER A 177 -7.00 -7.00 -16.75
CA SER A 177 -5.57 -7.11 -17.11
C SER A 177 -4.99 -8.50 -16.85
N PHE A 178 -5.54 -9.21 -15.86
CA PHE A 178 -5.35 -10.64 -15.62
C PHE A 178 -6.46 -11.39 -16.37
N ASN A 179 -6.10 -12.27 -17.29
CA ASN A 179 -7.10 -12.99 -18.08
C ASN A 179 -6.78 -14.49 -18.11
N PHE A 180 -7.85 -15.27 -18.16
CA PHE A 180 -7.82 -16.66 -18.54
C PHE A 180 -7.79 -16.75 -20.06
N ALA A 181 -6.63 -17.04 -20.62
CA ALA A 181 -6.46 -17.21 -22.05
C ALA A 181 -6.62 -18.69 -22.41
N LEU A 182 -7.65 -19.02 -23.18
CA LEU A 182 -7.80 -20.35 -23.77
C LEU A 182 -7.25 -20.32 -25.20
N ASP A 183 -6.16 -21.04 -25.44
CA ASP A 183 -5.56 -21.24 -26.76
C ASP A 183 -5.98 -22.60 -27.32
N GLN A 184 -6.60 -22.56 -28.50
CA GLN A 184 -6.91 -23.77 -29.26
C GLN A 184 -5.82 -23.93 -30.32
N GLY A 185 -4.94 -24.91 -30.11
CA GLY A 185 -3.96 -25.25 -31.14
C GLY A 185 -4.65 -25.71 -32.42
N THR A 186 -4.02 -25.51 -33.58
CA THR A 186 -4.44 -26.19 -34.81
C THR A 186 -4.29 -27.69 -34.62
N PHE A 187 -5.40 -28.43 -34.72
CA PHE A 187 -5.43 -29.87 -34.62
C PHE A 187 -5.71 -30.51 -36.00
N SER A 188 -5.09 -31.66 -36.22
CA SER A 188 -5.28 -32.48 -37.42
C SER A 188 -6.39 -33.52 -37.21
N SER A 189 -6.87 -34.12 -38.29
CA SER A 189 -7.76 -35.29 -38.21
C SER A 189 -7.14 -36.45 -37.41
N THR A 190 -5.81 -36.55 -37.39
CA THR A 190 -5.07 -37.54 -36.60
C THR A 190 -5.19 -37.29 -35.09
N ASP A 191 -5.14 -36.02 -34.67
CA ASP A 191 -5.25 -35.62 -33.26
C ASP A 191 -6.67 -35.85 -32.72
N VAL A 192 -7.67 -35.63 -33.57
CA VAL A 192 -9.09 -35.94 -33.28
C VAL A 192 -9.28 -37.45 -33.10
N VAL A 193 -8.75 -38.27 -34.00
CA VAL A 193 -8.84 -39.74 -33.93
C VAL A 193 -8.09 -40.31 -32.73
N ALA A 194 -6.99 -39.67 -32.31
CA ALA A 194 -6.23 -40.03 -31.11
C ALA A 194 -6.89 -39.58 -29.79
N GLY A 195 -7.95 -38.78 -29.83
CA GLY A 195 -8.56 -38.19 -28.63
C GLY A 195 -7.64 -37.19 -27.93
N GLU A 196 -6.82 -36.47 -28.69
CA GLU A 196 -5.79 -35.56 -28.19
C GLU A 196 -5.90 -34.17 -28.84
N ILE A 197 -7.09 -33.57 -28.83
CA ILE A 197 -7.23 -32.16 -29.24
C ILE A 197 -6.53 -31.28 -28.18
N PRO A 198 -5.43 -30.58 -28.50
CA PRO A 198 -4.66 -29.82 -27.52
C PRO A 198 -5.35 -28.48 -27.26
N VAL A 199 -6.04 -28.38 -26.13
CA VAL A 199 -6.56 -27.12 -25.60
C VAL A 199 -5.64 -26.67 -24.47
N SER A 200 -5.14 -25.44 -24.52
CA SER A 200 -4.32 -24.87 -23.44
C SER A 200 -5.10 -23.76 -22.73
N LEU A 201 -5.40 -23.92 -21.44
CA LEU A 201 -5.85 -22.81 -20.60
C LEU A 201 -4.64 -22.19 -19.92
N THR A 202 -4.47 -20.87 -20.04
CA THR A 202 -3.37 -20.12 -19.43
C THR A 202 -3.91 -19.07 -18.48
N PHE A 203 -3.42 -19.06 -17.24
CA PHE A 203 -3.58 -17.95 -16.30
C PHE A 203 -2.19 -17.46 -15.90
N SER A 204 -1.91 -16.19 -16.10
CA SER A 204 -0.59 -15.61 -15.82
C SER A 204 -0.48 -14.99 -14.42
N GLY A 205 -1.52 -15.16 -13.59
CA GLY A 205 -1.63 -14.55 -12.29
C GLY A 205 -1.82 -13.03 -12.34
N MET A 206 -2.05 -12.40 -11.19
CA MET A 206 -2.25 -10.95 -11.15
C MET A 206 -0.95 -10.14 -11.20
N GLY A 207 0.21 -10.78 -11.11
CA GLY A 207 1.52 -10.15 -11.27
C GLY A 207 2.23 -9.85 -9.95
N THR A 208 3.55 -10.07 -9.94
CA THR A 208 4.40 -9.95 -8.74
C THR A 208 4.55 -8.52 -8.24
N THR A 209 4.39 -7.51 -9.10
CA THR A 209 4.47 -6.09 -8.73
C THR A 209 3.40 -5.71 -7.71
N PHE A 210 2.15 -6.15 -7.91
CA PHE A 210 1.06 -5.91 -6.96
C PHE A 210 1.37 -6.49 -5.58
N TYR A 211 1.75 -7.76 -5.53
CA TYR A 211 2.10 -8.43 -4.28
C TYR A 211 3.30 -7.78 -3.58
N THR A 212 4.27 -7.32 -4.35
CA THR A 212 5.41 -6.56 -3.80
C THR A 212 4.95 -5.23 -3.22
N GLY A 213 4.05 -4.51 -3.90
CA GLY A 213 3.52 -3.22 -3.45
C GLY A 213 2.63 -3.33 -2.20
N VAL A 214 1.88 -4.44 -2.05
CA VAL A 214 0.95 -4.63 -0.94
C VAL A 214 1.59 -5.35 0.26
N CYS A 215 2.45 -6.35 0.01
CA CYS A 215 3.00 -7.24 1.04
C CYS A 215 4.49 -7.05 1.30
N GLY A 216 5.21 -6.25 0.51
CA GLY A 216 6.66 -6.03 0.64
C GLY A 216 7.54 -7.13 0.03
N HIS A 217 6.99 -8.31 -0.25
CA HIS A 217 7.64 -9.37 -1.00
C HIS A 217 6.61 -10.14 -1.83
N SER A 218 7.05 -10.78 -2.90
CA SER A 218 6.19 -11.62 -3.75
C SER A 218 6.88 -12.91 -4.12
N THR A 219 6.07 -13.93 -4.31
CA THR A 219 6.47 -15.24 -4.82
C THR A 219 5.56 -15.59 -5.99
N SER A 220 6.07 -16.39 -6.92
CA SER A 220 5.26 -16.94 -8.00
C SER A 220 5.55 -18.42 -8.14
N GLU A 221 4.49 -19.20 -8.32
CA GLU A 221 4.56 -20.63 -8.55
C GLU A 221 3.82 -20.96 -9.84
N SER A 222 4.48 -21.72 -10.71
CA SER A 222 3.87 -22.19 -11.95
C SER A 222 3.47 -23.64 -11.82
N HIS A 223 2.22 -23.92 -12.13
CA HIS A 223 1.62 -25.24 -12.18
C HIS A 223 1.29 -25.59 -13.63
N THR A 224 1.56 -26.83 -14.01
CA THR A 224 1.07 -27.38 -15.27
C THR A 224 0.35 -28.66 -14.98
N THR A 225 -0.97 -28.64 -15.13
CA THR A 225 -1.85 -29.77 -14.85
C THR A 225 -2.46 -30.24 -16.15
N LYS A 226 -2.52 -31.55 -16.38
CA LYS A 226 -3.22 -32.14 -17.52
C LYS A 226 -4.54 -32.71 -16.99
N VAL A 227 -5.65 -32.06 -17.32
CA VAL A 227 -6.98 -32.58 -17.01
C VAL A 227 -7.46 -33.47 -18.16
N VAL A 228 -8.07 -34.60 -17.80
CA VAL A 228 -8.59 -35.61 -18.71
C VAL A 228 -10.12 -35.63 -18.59
N ASP A 229 -10.77 -35.69 -19.76
CA ASP A 229 -12.21 -35.83 -20.02
C ASP A 229 -13.01 -34.52 -20.09
N ALA A 230 -12.86 -33.82 -21.22
CA ALA A 230 -13.95 -33.05 -21.81
C ALA A 230 -14.42 -33.74 -23.11
N THR A 231 -15.63 -33.49 -23.57
CA THR A 231 -16.11 -34.00 -24.87
C THR A 231 -16.04 -32.88 -25.90
N SER A 232 -15.67 -33.19 -27.14
CA SER A 232 -15.69 -32.25 -28.28
C SER A 232 -17.09 -32.16 -28.89
N ASP A 233 -17.29 -31.26 -29.85
CA ASP A 233 -18.52 -31.20 -30.66
C ASP A 233 -18.41 -32.00 -31.96
N LEU A 234 -17.25 -32.60 -32.19
CA LEU A 234 -16.98 -33.40 -33.38
C LEU A 234 -17.66 -34.76 -33.18
N ALA A 235 -18.72 -34.99 -33.94
CA ALA A 235 -19.37 -36.29 -33.99
C ALA A 235 -18.34 -37.34 -34.42
N ASN A 236 -18.08 -38.31 -33.55
CA ASN A 236 -17.42 -39.53 -33.98
C ASN A 236 -18.44 -40.31 -34.83
N GLY A 237 -17.98 -41.00 -35.87
CA GLY A 237 -18.86 -41.75 -36.79
C GLY A 237 -19.64 -42.91 -36.13
N SER A 238 -19.62 -43.00 -34.81
CA SER A 238 -20.24 -44.01 -33.95
C SER A 238 -21.41 -43.45 -33.13
N GLY A 239 -21.82 -42.20 -33.35
CA GLY A 239 -22.97 -41.58 -32.67
C GLY A 239 -22.64 -40.92 -31.32
N GLY A 240 -21.36 -40.65 -31.04
CA GLY A 240 -20.90 -39.90 -29.87
C GLY A 240 -19.94 -38.76 -30.26
N TYR A 241 -19.18 -38.25 -29.30
CA TYR A 241 -18.25 -37.14 -29.47
C TYR A 241 -16.81 -37.57 -29.13
N TYR A 242 -15.78 -36.95 -29.73
CA TYR A 242 -14.39 -37.26 -29.37
C TYR A 242 -14.02 -36.71 -27.98
N PRO A 243 -13.26 -37.43 -27.16
CA PRO A 243 -12.71 -36.88 -25.91
C PRO A 243 -11.63 -35.82 -26.19
N LEU A 244 -11.52 -34.85 -25.28
CA LEU A 244 -10.58 -33.74 -25.26
C LEU A 244 -9.60 -33.92 -24.10
N LYS A 245 -8.35 -33.49 -24.31
CA LYS A 245 -7.32 -33.36 -23.28
C LYS A 245 -6.96 -31.89 -23.12
N ILE A 246 -7.24 -31.32 -21.95
CA ILE A 246 -6.94 -29.92 -21.66
C ILE A 246 -5.65 -29.86 -20.86
N THR A 247 -4.70 -29.05 -21.34
CA THR A 247 -3.49 -28.69 -20.61
C THR A 247 -3.72 -27.35 -19.93
N GLU A 248 -3.67 -27.32 -18.61
CA GLU A 248 -3.75 -26.11 -17.81
C GLU A 248 -2.33 -25.63 -17.50
N LYS A 249 -2.01 -24.40 -17.87
CA LYS A 249 -0.76 -23.71 -17.55
C LYS A 249 -1.10 -22.52 -16.66
N MET A 250 -0.87 -22.67 -15.37
CA MET A 250 -1.26 -21.67 -14.38
C MET A 250 -0.01 -21.11 -13.73
N THR A 251 0.08 -19.80 -13.61
CA THR A 251 1.01 -19.12 -12.72
C THR A 251 0.18 -18.46 -11.64
N VAL A 252 0.45 -18.82 -10.40
CA VAL A 252 -0.18 -18.25 -9.22
C VAL A 252 0.86 -17.40 -8.53
N ASN A 253 0.54 -16.12 -8.37
CA ASN A 253 1.33 -15.22 -7.55
C ASN A 253 0.76 -15.21 -6.13
N GLY A 254 1.64 -14.92 -5.19
CA GLY A 254 1.28 -14.70 -3.81
C GLY A 254 2.36 -13.93 -3.06
N CYS A 255 2.12 -13.75 -1.78
CA CYS A 255 3.05 -13.09 -0.88
C CYS A 255 2.90 -13.61 0.55
N THR A 256 3.93 -13.35 1.35
CA THR A 256 3.81 -13.29 2.81
C THR A 256 3.85 -11.82 3.22
N VAL A 257 2.85 -11.38 3.98
CA VAL A 257 2.69 -10.01 4.47
C VAL A 257 3.86 -9.68 5.41
N GLN A 258 4.79 -8.84 4.94
CA GLN A 258 5.95 -8.42 5.73
C GLN A 258 5.57 -7.32 6.73
N SER A 259 6.29 -7.24 7.85
CA SER A 259 6.04 -6.27 8.93
C SER A 259 6.25 -4.80 8.53
N ASN A 260 6.82 -4.54 7.35
CA ASN A 260 7.05 -3.21 6.80
C ASN A 260 6.19 -2.93 5.55
N SER A 261 5.14 -3.72 5.33
CA SER A 261 4.28 -3.61 4.16
C SER A 261 3.03 -2.76 4.42
N PRO A 262 2.46 -2.11 3.38
CA PRO A 262 1.21 -1.37 3.53
C PRO A 262 0.09 -2.21 4.14
N LEU A 263 -0.04 -3.47 3.75
CA LEU A 263 -1.11 -4.32 4.25
C LEU A 263 -0.91 -4.72 5.72
N TYR A 264 0.33 -4.91 6.17
CA TYR A 264 0.64 -5.10 7.59
C TYR A 264 0.29 -3.86 8.40
N TYR A 265 0.65 -2.68 7.92
CA TYR A 265 0.29 -1.42 8.57
C TYR A 265 -1.23 -1.21 8.63
N ASN A 266 -1.95 -1.62 7.59
CA ASN A 266 -3.41 -1.63 7.59
C ASN A 266 -4.00 -2.54 8.67
N LYS A 267 -3.42 -3.74 8.88
CA LYS A 267 -3.77 -4.66 9.97
C LYS A 267 -3.60 -3.99 11.33
N VAL A 268 -2.37 -3.53 11.62
CA VAL A 268 -2.01 -2.93 12.91
C VAL A 268 -2.91 -1.75 13.23
N ALA A 269 -3.15 -0.87 12.24
CA ALA A 269 -4.05 0.27 12.42
C ALA A 269 -5.49 -0.16 12.68
N SER A 270 -6.03 -1.09 11.87
CA SER A 270 -7.43 -1.54 11.99
C SER A 270 -7.71 -2.26 13.32
N GLU A 271 -6.76 -3.04 13.82
CA GLU A 271 -6.92 -3.77 15.09
C GLU A 271 -6.87 -2.88 16.32
N ASN A 272 -6.18 -1.73 16.25
CA ASN A 272 -5.95 -0.84 17.39
C ASN A 272 -6.76 0.46 17.36
N LEU A 273 -7.34 0.81 16.21
CA LEU A 273 -8.23 1.96 16.10
C LEU A 273 -9.60 1.62 16.70
N THR A 274 -9.97 2.37 17.74
CA THR A 274 -11.26 2.23 18.46
C THR A 274 -12.27 3.31 18.07
N THR A 275 -11.87 4.24 17.20
CA THR A 275 -12.66 5.40 16.81
C THR A 275 -13.87 5.01 15.95
N SER A 276 -15.05 5.52 16.30
CA SER A 276 -16.32 5.22 15.62
C SER A 276 -16.61 6.15 14.43
N ILE A 277 -15.61 6.47 13.60
CA ILE A 277 -15.82 7.28 12.39
C ILE A 277 -16.48 6.42 11.33
N THR A 278 -17.67 6.81 10.89
CA THR A 278 -18.45 6.13 9.85
C THR A 278 -17.64 5.99 8.56
N GLY A 279 -17.59 4.78 8.00
CA GLY A 279 -16.95 4.49 6.72
C GLY A 279 -15.49 4.07 6.81
N LEU A 280 -14.84 4.13 7.98
CA LEU A 280 -13.48 3.61 8.14
C LEU A 280 -13.41 2.08 8.07
N ASP A 281 -14.50 1.38 8.40
CA ASP A 281 -14.64 -0.07 8.21
C ASP A 281 -14.43 -0.50 6.76
N LYS A 282 -14.72 0.42 5.81
CA LYS A 282 -14.50 0.19 4.39
C LYS A 282 -13.01 0.05 4.04
N LEU A 283 -12.13 0.66 4.85
CA LEU A 283 -10.69 0.75 4.65
C LEU A 283 -9.88 -0.35 5.36
N ASN A 284 -10.54 -1.28 6.06
CA ASN A 284 -9.89 -2.45 6.63
C ASN A 284 -9.61 -3.51 5.55
N PHE A 285 -8.68 -3.20 4.64
CA PHE A 285 -8.27 -4.06 3.53
C PHE A 285 -7.69 -5.38 4.02
N TYR A 286 -6.94 -5.39 5.13
CA TYR A 286 -6.38 -6.63 5.68
C TYR A 286 -7.48 -7.67 5.92
N SER A 287 -8.51 -7.32 6.71
CA SER A 287 -9.60 -8.25 7.04
C SER A 287 -10.44 -8.68 5.83
N LYS A 288 -10.41 -7.90 4.75
CA LYS A 288 -11.19 -8.16 3.53
C LYS A 288 -10.41 -8.97 2.50
N MET A 289 -9.08 -8.80 2.44
CA MET A 289 -8.20 -9.53 1.53
C MET A 289 -7.78 -10.88 2.13
N ASP A 290 -7.41 -10.92 3.41
CA ASP A 290 -7.00 -12.13 4.13
C ASP A 290 -8.19 -12.75 4.85
N THR A 291 -9.13 -13.29 4.08
CA THR A 291 -10.35 -13.93 4.63
C THR A 291 -10.24 -15.44 4.77
N GLY A 292 -9.19 -16.03 4.17
CA GLY A 292 -9.06 -17.47 3.98
C GLY A 292 -10.07 -18.10 3.03
N ASN A 293 -10.87 -17.30 2.33
CA ASN A 293 -11.78 -17.77 1.30
C ASN A 293 -11.10 -17.70 -0.07
N ASN A 294 -11.29 -18.76 -0.86
CA ASN A 294 -10.79 -18.82 -2.23
C ASN A 294 -11.91 -18.49 -3.21
N TYR A 295 -11.55 -17.80 -4.28
CA TYR A 295 -12.42 -17.63 -5.43
C TYR A 295 -12.70 -18.98 -6.08
N THR A 296 -13.90 -19.18 -6.62
CA THR A 296 -14.17 -20.31 -7.50
C THR A 296 -15.04 -19.82 -8.64
N GLN A 297 -14.54 -19.98 -9.86
CA GLN A 297 -15.30 -19.69 -11.06
C GLN A 297 -15.21 -20.84 -12.03
N THR A 298 -16.34 -21.12 -12.65
CA THR A 298 -16.46 -22.03 -13.78
C THR A 298 -16.39 -21.22 -15.08
N ILE A 299 -15.33 -21.44 -15.86
CA ILE A 299 -15.21 -20.84 -17.21
C ILE A 299 -15.92 -21.75 -18.21
N THR A 300 -16.95 -21.25 -18.89
CA THR A 300 -17.66 -21.97 -19.96
C THR A 300 -17.55 -21.18 -21.27
N LYS A 301 -17.14 -21.82 -22.38
CA LYS A 301 -17.14 -21.19 -23.71
C LYS A 301 -17.87 -22.08 -24.71
N GLY A 302 -18.83 -21.51 -25.46
CA GLY A 302 -19.48 -22.16 -26.59
C GLY A 302 -18.42 -22.51 -27.65
N VAL A 303 -18.41 -23.73 -28.20
CA VAL A 303 -19.56 -24.46 -28.74
C VAL A 303 -19.71 -25.84 -28.06
N GLN A 304 -20.97 -26.23 -27.88
CA GLN A 304 -21.57 -27.54 -27.60
C GLN A 304 -21.12 -28.52 -26.47
N THR A 305 -20.06 -28.29 -25.70
CA THR A 305 -19.86 -28.99 -24.41
C THR A 305 -19.18 -28.11 -23.37
N ALA A 306 -19.94 -27.74 -22.33
CA ALA A 306 -19.45 -26.94 -21.22
C ALA A 306 -18.37 -27.72 -20.45
N THR A 307 -17.09 -27.40 -20.70
CA THR A 307 -16.02 -27.85 -19.81
C THR A 307 -15.94 -26.87 -18.65
N SER A 308 -16.22 -27.36 -17.45
CA SER A 308 -16.13 -26.55 -16.24
C SER A 308 -14.71 -26.63 -15.68
N ILE A 309 -13.94 -25.55 -15.80
CA ILE A 309 -12.64 -25.43 -15.15
C ILE A 309 -12.83 -24.58 -13.91
N ASN A 310 -12.54 -25.15 -12.74
CA ASN A 310 -12.59 -24.44 -11.47
C ASN A 310 -11.22 -23.82 -11.21
N VAL A 311 -11.19 -22.50 -11.12
CA VAL A 311 -9.99 -21.77 -10.67
C VAL A 311 -9.96 -21.86 -9.14
N CYS A 312 -8.78 -22.12 -8.55
CA CYS A 312 -8.54 -22.04 -7.10
C CYS A 312 -9.24 -23.11 -6.24
N ASN A 313 -9.33 -24.36 -6.74
CA ASN A 313 -9.71 -25.54 -5.97
C ASN A 313 -8.56 -26.55 -5.90
N SER A 314 -8.69 -27.57 -5.02
CA SER A 314 -7.69 -28.64 -4.82
C SER A 314 -7.24 -29.36 -6.09
N ASP A 315 -8.06 -29.32 -7.13
CA ASP A 315 -7.92 -30.13 -8.34
C ASP A 315 -7.30 -29.33 -9.52
N ALA A 316 -7.10 -28.02 -9.38
CA ALA A 316 -6.52 -27.15 -10.43
C ALA A 316 -5.32 -26.32 -9.94
N ILE A 317 -5.48 -25.60 -8.82
CA ILE A 317 -4.40 -24.85 -8.16
C ILE A 317 -4.26 -25.43 -6.75
N PRO A 318 -3.13 -26.07 -6.39
CA PRO A 318 -2.92 -26.51 -5.01
C PRO A 318 -2.86 -25.26 -4.12
N VAL A 319 -4.00 -24.90 -3.54
CA VAL A 319 -4.07 -23.80 -2.60
C VAL A 319 -3.40 -24.30 -1.33
N THR A 320 -2.18 -23.83 -1.05
CA THR A 320 -1.67 -23.93 0.31
C THR A 320 -2.74 -23.35 1.23
N ALA A 321 -3.12 -24.07 2.29
CA ALA A 321 -4.18 -23.63 3.19
C ALA A 321 -3.95 -22.16 3.57
N ALA A 322 -4.97 -21.34 3.33
CA ALA A 322 -4.90 -19.93 3.68
C ALA A 322 -4.57 -19.80 5.17
N SER A 323 -3.60 -18.95 5.46
CA SER A 323 -3.08 -18.73 6.81
C SER A 323 -2.84 -17.25 6.97
N ASP A 324 -3.26 -16.70 8.11
CA ASP A 324 -3.06 -15.29 8.48
C ASP A 324 -1.65 -14.81 8.07
N GLY A 325 -1.60 -13.75 7.28
CA GLY A 325 -0.35 -13.16 6.78
C GLY A 325 0.16 -13.77 5.46
N LYS A 326 -0.63 -14.58 4.75
CA LYS A 326 -0.35 -14.98 3.36
C LYS A 326 -1.49 -14.54 2.46
N LEU A 327 -1.15 -14.03 1.29
CA LEU A 327 -2.12 -13.75 0.23
C LEU A 327 -1.71 -14.46 -1.05
N ASN A 328 -2.68 -14.87 -1.85
CA ASN A 328 -2.45 -15.42 -3.18
C ASN A 328 -3.50 -14.92 -4.18
N ASP A 329 -3.35 -15.28 -5.45
CA ASP A 329 -4.26 -14.81 -6.50
C ASP A 329 -5.72 -15.18 -6.19
N CYS A 330 -5.98 -16.33 -5.57
CA CYS A 330 -7.32 -16.82 -5.26
C CYS A 330 -8.04 -15.97 -4.22
N GLU A 331 -7.34 -15.53 -3.18
CA GLU A 331 -7.90 -14.70 -2.12
C GLU A 331 -8.19 -13.29 -2.62
N ILE A 332 -7.33 -12.75 -3.47
CA ILE A 332 -7.52 -11.42 -4.06
C ILE A 332 -8.67 -11.44 -5.09
N LEU A 333 -8.81 -12.52 -5.86
CA LEU A 333 -9.98 -12.73 -6.71
C LEU A 333 -11.29 -12.81 -5.89
N TYR A 334 -11.26 -13.50 -4.74
CA TYR A 334 -12.41 -13.59 -3.84
C TYR A 334 -12.76 -12.22 -3.25
N PHE A 335 -11.75 -11.51 -2.76
CA PHE A 335 -11.86 -10.15 -2.27
C PHE A 335 -12.52 -9.26 -3.31
N MET A 336 -12.04 -9.27 -4.55
CA MET A 336 -12.62 -8.47 -5.63
C MET A 336 -14.10 -8.78 -5.85
N GLN A 337 -14.49 -10.06 -5.97
CA GLN A 337 -15.88 -10.43 -6.20
C GLN A 337 -16.82 -9.94 -5.09
N ASN A 338 -16.31 -9.83 -3.86
CA ASN A 338 -17.08 -9.49 -2.68
C ASN A 338 -16.79 -8.06 -2.18
N LEU A 339 -16.02 -7.28 -2.94
CA LEU A 339 -15.63 -5.93 -2.56
C LEU A 339 -16.83 -5.00 -2.72
N SER A 340 -17.52 -4.74 -1.62
CA SER A 340 -18.35 -3.55 -1.49
C SER A 340 -17.54 -2.49 -0.74
N LEU A 341 -17.16 -1.44 -1.48
CA LEU A 341 -16.55 -0.22 -0.93
C LEU A 341 -17.60 0.86 -0.75
#